data_AF-A0A1F8HAB1-F1
#
_entry.id   AF-A0A1F8HAB1-F1
#
_cell.length_a   1.000
_cell.length_b   1.000
_cell.length_c   1.000
_cell.angle_alpha   90.00
_cell.angle_beta   90.00
_cell.angle_gamma   90.00
#
_symmetry.space_group_name_H-M   'P 1'
#
loop_
_entity.id
_entity.type
_entity.pdbx_description
1 polymer ?
#
loop_
_entity_poly.entity_id
_entity_poly.type
_entity_poly.pdbx_seq_one_letter_code
_entity_poly.pdbx_strand_id
1 'polypeptide(L)' 'MLTGVFILLFGLGILFNSASLVFIFTPLFILLNVLELKAIEEPELEKRLSKEYLEYKRKVPMFIPQLKTKIKK' A
#
# COMPACT_ATOMS: atom_id res chain seq x y z
N MET A 1 -5.83 0.11 4.11
CA MET A 1 -5.95 1.48 4.67
C MET A 1 -5.08 2.48 3.93
N LEU A 2 -3.75 2.25 3.83
CA LEU A 2 -2.78 3.23 3.32
C LEU A 2 -3.06 3.77 1.91
N THR A 3 -3.56 2.96 0.98
CA THR A 3 -3.96 3.44 -0.35
C THR A 3 -4.95 4.61 -0.28
N GLY A 4 -5.91 4.56 0.65
CA GLY A 4 -6.85 5.65 0.88
C GLY A 4 -6.18 6.89 1.47
N VAL A 5 -5.22 6.71 2.38
CA VAL A 5 -4.40 7.81 2.93
C VAL A 5 -3.59 8.47 1.82
N PHE A 6 -3.02 7.70 0.90
CA PHE A 6 -2.27 8.25 -0.23
C PHE A 6 -3.15 9.08 -1.14
N ILE A 7 -4.34 8.58 -1.50
CA ILE A 7 -5.34 9.34 -2.27
C ILE A 7 -5.72 10.64 -1.55
N LEU A 8 -5.93 10.57 -0.23
CA LEU A 8 -6.25 11.74 0.58
C LEU A 8 -5.12 12.78 0.57
N LEU A 9 -3.86 12.37 0.71
CA LEU A 9 -2.71 13.29 0.67
C LEU A 9 -2.55 13.96 -0.70
N PHE A 10 -2.71 13.21 -1.79
CA PHE A 10 -2.76 13.78 -3.13
C PHE A 10 -3.93 14.75 -3.28
N GLY A 11 -5.11 14.38 -2.79
CA GLY A 11 -6.30 15.23 -2.80
C GLY A 11 -6.10 16.55 -2.05
N LEU A 12 -5.48 16.51 -0.86
CA LEU A 12 -5.12 17.71 -0.11
C LEU A 12 -4.08 18.56 -0.84
N GLY A 13 -3.05 17.94 -1.43
CA GLY A 13 -2.04 18.66 -2.21
C GLY A 13 -2.64 19.41 -3.40
N ILE A 14 -3.59 18.78 -4.11
CA ILE A 14 -4.33 19.41 -5.22
C ILE A 14 -5.29 20.49 -4.70
N LEU A 15 -6.04 20.21 -3.64
CA LEU A 15 -7.00 21.15 -3.04
C LEU A 15 -6.33 22.46 -2.60
N PHE A 16 -5.13 22.37 -2.03
CA PHE A 16 -4.34 23.53 -1.63
C PHE A 16 -3.47 24.10 -2.76
N ASN A 17 -3.59 23.57 -3.98
CA ASN A 17 -2.79 23.97 -5.14
C ASN A 17 -1.27 24.02 -4.85
N SER A 18 -0.80 23.03 -4.10
CA SER A 18 0.57 22.96 -3.60
C SER A 18 1.37 21.91 -4.35
N ALA A 19 2.21 22.36 -5.28
CA ALA A 19 3.06 21.47 -6.06
C ALA A 19 4.05 20.70 -5.19
N SER A 20 4.57 21.30 -4.11
CA SER A 20 5.48 20.63 -3.19
C SER A 20 4.79 19.49 -2.44
N LEU A 21 3.53 19.66 -2.01
CA LEU A 21 2.78 18.59 -1.35
C LEU A 21 2.52 17.42 -2.31
N VAL A 22 2.15 17.71 -3.56
CA VAL A 22 1.83 16.69 -4.56
C VAL A 22 3.08 15.94 -5.04
N PHE A 23 4.17 16.65 -5.36
CA PHE A 23 5.30 16.05 -6.06
C PHE A 23 6.51 15.72 -5.18
N ILE A 24 6.58 16.27 -3.96
CA ILE A 24 7.72 16.03 -3.05
C ILE A 24 7.24 15.26 -1.83
N PHE A 25 6.35 15.85 -1.02
CA PHE A 25 5.99 15.27 0.27
C PHE A 25 5.18 13.99 0.15
N THR A 26 4.16 13.96 -0.72
CA THR A 26 3.31 12.76 -0.86
C THR A 26 4.10 11.56 -1.40
N PRO A 27 4.91 11.68 -2.48
CA PRO A 27 5.74 10.57 -2.96
C PRO A 27 6.77 10.12 -1.94
N LEU A 28 7.42 11.05 -1.23
CA LEU A 28 8.35 10.72 -0.15
C LEU A 28 7.67 9.95 0.98
N PHE A 29 6.48 10.38 1.40
CA PHE A 29 5.69 9.70 2.42
C PHE A 29 5.31 8.28 2.00
N ILE A 30 4.88 8.10 0.75
CA ILE A 30 4.57 6.78 0.19
C ILE A 30 5.79 5.88 0.24
N LEU A 31 6.96 6.38 -0.19
CA LEU A 31 8.20 5.61 -0.20
C LEU A 31 8.56 5.12 1.20
N LEU A 32 8.54 6.01 2.20
CA LEU A 32 8.84 5.65 3.58
C LEU A 32 7.87 4.61 4.15
N ASN A 33 6.56 4.79 3.92
CA ASN A 33 5.55 3.83 4.36
C ASN A 33 5.74 2.45 3.72
N VAL A 34 6.10 2.40 2.44
CA VAL A 34 6.38 1.14 1.73
C VAL A 34 7.60 0.43 2.33
N LEU A 35 8.64 1.17 2.69
CA LEU A 35 9.82 0.62 3.34
C LEU A 35 9.47 0.07 4.72
N GLU A 36 8.73 0.83 5.52
CA GLU A 36 8.27 0.44 6.86
C GLU A 36 7.40 -0.82 6.81
N LEU A 37 6.37 -0.82 5.96
CA LEU A 37 5.49 -1.97 5.74
C LEU A 37 6.27 -3.25 5.43
N LYS A 38 7.22 -3.15 4.48
CA LYS A 38 7.96 -4.31 4.00
C LYS A 38 8.99 -4.81 5.02
N ALA A 39 9.63 -3.89 5.76
CA ALA A 39 10.71 -4.22 6.67
C ALA A 39 10.25 -4.56 8.09
N ILE A 40 9.09 -4.03 8.52
CA ILE A 40 8.63 -4.11 9.91
C ILE A 40 7.28 -4.81 10.00
N GLU A 41 6.24 -4.27 9.36
CA GLU A 41 4.87 -4.76 9.54
C GLU A 41 4.67 -6.18 8.99
N GLU A 42 5.14 -6.44 7.77
CA GLU A 42 5.04 -7.75 7.12
C GLU A 42 5.74 -8.87 7.92
N PRO A 43 7.02 -8.72 8.34
CA PRO A 43 7.68 -9.69 9.21
C PRO A 43 7.00 -9.87 10.57
N GLU A 44 6.44 -8.81 11.15
CA GLU A 44 5.73 -8.90 12.42
C GLU A 44 4.46 -9.73 12.29
N LEU A 45 3.68 -9.51 11.22
CA LEU A 45 2.47 -10.25 10.92
C LEU A 45 2.77 -11.72 10.63
N GLU A 46 3.84 -12.01 9.88
CA GLU A 46 4.30 -13.39 9.67
C GLU A 46 4.64 -14.09 10.98
N LYS A 47 5.29 -13.42 11.93
CA LYS A 47 5.59 -13.98 13.26
C LYS A 47 4.33 -14.21 14.09
N ARG A 48 3.40 -13.25 14.09
CA ARG A 48 2.20 -13.28 14.96
C ARG A 48 1.11 -14.21 14.45
N LEU A 49 0.94 -14.31 13.14
CA LEU A 49 -0.18 -15.01 12.49
C LEU A 49 0.25 -16.23 11.67
N SER A 50 1.55 -16.40 11.41
CA SER A 50 2.14 -17.61 10.83
C SER A 50 1.43 -18.08 9.54
N LYS A 51 0.90 -19.32 9.52
CA LYS A 51 0.40 -19.99 8.30
C LYS A 51 -0.78 -19.26 7.66
N GLU A 52 -1.73 -18.76 8.45
CA GLU A 52 -2.93 -18.10 7.93
C GLU A 52 -2.58 -16.83 7.17
N TYR A 53 -1.64 -16.04 7.72
CA TYR A 53 -1.16 -14.84 7.06
C TYR A 53 -0.33 -15.13 5.81
N LEU A 54 0.52 -16.17 5.83
CA LEU A 54 1.28 -16.58 4.64
C LEU A 54 0.37 -17.01 3.48
N GLU A 55 -0.72 -17.72 3.76
CA GLU A 55 -1.71 -18.07 2.73
C GLU A 55 -2.47 -16.85 2.20
N TYR A 56 -2.83 -15.91 3.07
CA TYR A 56 -3.45 -14.65 2.69
C TYR A 56 -2.53 -13.81 1.79
N LYS A 57 -1.27 -13.61 2.21
CA LYS A 57 -0.25 -12.85 1.49
C LYS A 57 0.01 -13.38 0.08
N ARG A 58 -0.07 -14.70 -0.13
CA ARG A 58 0.03 -15.32 -1.47
C ARG A 58 -1.15 -14.97 -2.39
N LYS A 59 -2.34 -14.78 -1.82
CA LYS A 59 -3.56 -14.46 -2.56
C LYS A 59 -3.70 -12.96 -2.82
N VAL A 60 -3.19 -12.13 -1.90
CA VAL A 60 -3.33 -10.67 -1.92
C VAL A 60 -1.93 -10.01 -1.95
N PRO A 61 -1.34 -9.83 -3.14
CA PRO A 61 -0.07 -9.09 -3.26
C PRO A 61 -0.24 -7.62 -2.85
N MET A 62 0.83 -7.04 -2.29
CA MET A 62 0.83 -5.71 -1.67
C MET A 62 0.55 -4.54 -2.64
N PHE A 63 1.05 -4.58 -3.88
CA PHE A 63 0.97 -3.44 -4.82
C PHE A 63 0.06 -3.66 -6.02
N ILE A 64 0.27 -4.78 -6.73
CA ILE A 64 -0.42 -5.06 -7.98
C ILE A 64 -1.45 -6.15 -7.72
N PRO A 65 -2.75 -5.83 -7.66
CA PRO A 65 -3.77 -6.83 -7.42
C PRO A 65 -3.74 -7.88 -8.54
N GLN A 66 -3.93 -9.15 -8.20
CA GLN A 66 -4.07 -10.21 -9.21
C GLN A 66 -5.39 -10.01 -9.95
N LEU A 67 -5.32 -9.57 -11.21
CA LEU A 67 -6.47 -9.52 -12.11
C LEU A 67 -6.85 -10.95 -12.52
N LYS A 68 -7.57 -11.66 -11.64
CA LYS A 68 -8.12 -12.98 -11.98
C LYS A 68 -9.36 -12.78 -12.85
N THR A 69 -9.16 -12.82 -14.17
CA THR A 69 -10.26 -12.92 -15.12
C THR A 69 -10.93 -14.28 -14.91
N LYS A 70 -12.13 -14.31 -14.33
CA LYS A 70 -12.98 -15.51 -14.39
C LYS A 70 -13.41 -15.68 -15.84
N ILE A 71 -12.63 -16.40 -16.64
CA ILE A 71 -13.12 -16.93 -17.92
C ILE A 71 -14.17 -17.97 -17.54
N LYS A 72 -15.45 -17.59 -17.61
CA LYS A 72 -16.55 -18.56 -17.63
C LYS A 72 -16.36 -19.39 -18.90
N LYS A 73 -16.02 -20.67 -18.73
CA LYS A 73 -16.18 -21.68 -19.77
C LYS A 73 -17.66 -22.03 -19.90
#